data_AF-A0A699YKR5-F1
#
_entry.id   AF-A0A699YKR5-F1
#
_cell.length_a   1.000
_cell.length_b   1.000
_cell.length_c   1.000
_cell.angle_alpha   90.00
_cell.angle_beta   90.00
_cell.angle_gamma   90.00
#
_symmetry.space_group_name_H-M   'P 1'
#
loop_
_entity.id
_entity.type
_entity.pdbx_description
1 polymer ?
#
loop_
_entity_poly.entity_id
_entity_poly.type
_entity_poly.pdbx_seq_one_letter_code
_entity_poly.pdbx_strand_id
1 'polypeptide(L)'
;MPLVSCSQRLAKYPGAALVLVGRDQAKLDSLQAGLTSRPQGGVSTLVADVTDSKQVEAAISSAGLGPQVLRLNLTSCFNILRASVKNMMANGGGSVVFCSSAVARHGIPNHEAIAAAKAGILGLALSAAATYAPKKIRVNCVAPGLTRTPLAARITGNPASLKASEAMHALKRVGQCLGVDGGLGSLKPQ
;
A
#
# COMPACT_ATOMS: atom_id res chain seq x y z
N MET A 1 11.22 22.30 9.97
CA MET A 1 11.51 21.58 8.71
C MET A 1 10.19 21.27 8.00
N PRO A 2 10.04 21.54 6.69
CA PRO A 2 8.84 21.15 5.95
C PRO A 2 8.67 19.63 5.94
N LEU A 3 7.43 19.15 6.08
CA LEU A 3 7.10 17.73 6.14
C LEU A 3 7.19 17.10 4.75
N VAL A 4 8.37 16.56 4.42
CA VAL A 4 8.62 15.81 3.18
C VAL A 4 7.83 14.49 3.20
N SER A 5 7.17 14.12 2.11
CA SER A 5 6.38 12.88 2.02
C SER A 5 7.27 11.63 2.07
N CYS A 6 6.72 10.48 2.45
CA CYS A 6 7.48 9.21 2.45
C CYS A 6 8.06 8.89 1.07
N SER A 7 7.36 9.27 0.00
CA SER A 7 7.82 9.05 -1.36
C SER A 7 9.06 9.88 -1.70
N GLN A 8 9.07 11.15 -1.33
CA GLN A 8 10.21 12.04 -1.49
C GLN A 8 11.38 11.64 -0.60
N ARG A 9 11.14 11.09 0.60
CA ARG A 9 12.21 10.52 1.45
C ARG A 9 12.85 9.30 0.80
N LEU A 10 12.03 8.41 0.23
CA LEU A 10 12.50 7.19 -0.42
C LEU A 10 13.24 7.47 -1.74
N ALA A 11 12.82 8.49 -2.48
CA ALA A 11 13.47 8.91 -3.73
C ALA A 11 14.93 9.39 -3.55
N LYS A 12 15.35 9.73 -2.33
CA LYS A 12 16.72 10.16 -2.01
C LYS A 12 17.71 9.00 -1.86
N TYR A 13 17.23 7.76 -1.81
CA TYR A 13 18.11 6.60 -1.65
C TYR A 13 18.64 6.13 -3.01
N PRO A 14 19.97 5.99 -3.19
CA PRO A 14 20.56 5.50 -4.43
C PRO A 14 19.96 4.13 -4.84
N GLY A 15 19.50 4.04 -6.09
CA GLY A 15 18.84 2.84 -6.64
C GLY A 15 17.40 2.61 -6.19
N ALA A 16 16.83 3.44 -5.30
CA ALA A 16 15.44 3.30 -4.87
C ALA A 16 14.48 3.78 -5.96
N ALA A 17 13.65 2.86 -6.46
CA ALA A 17 12.65 3.19 -7.46
C ALA A 17 11.26 3.04 -6.87
N LEU A 18 10.78 4.11 -6.25
CA LEU A 18 9.48 4.11 -5.63
C LEU A 18 8.37 4.02 -6.69
N VAL A 19 7.65 2.92 -6.65
CA VAL A 19 6.51 2.65 -7.53
C VAL A 19 5.27 2.64 -6.66
N LEU A 20 4.51 3.74 -6.70
CA LEU A 20 3.26 3.88 -5.98
C LEU A 20 2.12 3.42 -6.89
N VAL A 21 1.29 2.54 -6.36
CA VAL A 21 0.36 1.76 -7.15
C VAL A 21 -0.96 2.51 -7.32
N GLY A 22 -1.42 2.58 -8.57
CA GLY A 22 -2.56 3.37 -8.97
C GLY A 22 -3.90 2.95 -8.37
N ARG A 23 -4.81 3.93 -8.29
CA ARG A 23 -6.13 3.85 -7.65
C ARG A 23 -7.22 3.16 -8.52
N ASP A 24 -6.85 2.65 -9.69
CA ASP A 24 -7.75 2.00 -10.68
C ASP A 24 -6.99 1.02 -11.60
N GLN A 25 -7.72 0.17 -12.34
CA GLN A 25 -7.17 -0.89 -13.18
C GLN A 25 -6.29 -0.35 -14.32
N ALA A 26 -6.67 0.76 -14.96
CA ALA A 26 -5.88 1.33 -16.05
C ALA A 26 -4.50 1.81 -15.56
N LYS A 27 -4.43 2.40 -14.36
CA LYS A 27 -3.16 2.76 -13.73
C LYS A 27 -2.36 1.54 -13.28
N LEU A 28 -3.01 0.45 -12.85
CA LEU A 28 -2.34 -0.82 -12.57
C LEU A 28 -1.67 -1.39 -13.83
N ASP A 29 -2.40 -1.41 -14.94
CA ASP A 29 -1.91 -1.94 -16.21
C ASP A 29 -0.76 -1.08 -16.76
N SER A 30 -0.90 0.25 -16.69
CA SER A 30 0.16 1.21 -17.05
C SER A 30 1.41 1.05 -16.19
N LEU A 31 1.25 0.84 -14.88
CA LEU A 31 2.35 0.62 -13.94
C LEU A 31 3.05 -0.72 -14.19
N GLN A 32 2.30 -1.78 -14.47
CA GLN A 32 2.85 -3.08 -14.87
C GLN A 32 3.65 -2.97 -16.18
N ALA A 33 3.11 -2.27 -17.18
CA ALA A 33 3.81 -2.03 -18.44
C ALA A 33 5.11 -1.23 -18.22
N GLY A 34 5.05 -0.16 -17.42
CA GLY A 34 6.21 0.67 -17.08
C GLY A 34 7.29 -0.04 -16.26
N LEU A 35 6.91 -0.98 -15.39
CA LEU A 35 7.86 -1.84 -14.67
C LEU A 35 8.58 -2.83 -15.60
N THR A 36 7.86 -3.33 -16.60
CA THR A 36 8.38 -4.32 -17.56
C THR A 36 9.30 -3.67 -18.60
N SER A 37 9.06 -2.41 -18.96
CA SER A 37 9.83 -1.67 -19.97
C SER A 37 11.08 -0.96 -19.44
N ARG A 38 11.34 -0.99 -18.12
CA ARG A 38 12.51 -0.32 -17.54
C ARG A 38 13.82 -1.06 -17.87
N PRO A 39 14.92 -0.33 -18.15
CA PRO A 39 16.25 -0.91 -18.26
C PRO A 39 16.64 -1.72 -17.02
N GLN A 40 17.51 -2.72 -17.21
CA GLN A 40 18.11 -3.47 -16.11
C GLN A 40 18.78 -2.49 -15.12
N GLY A 41 18.57 -2.71 -13.81
CA GLY A 41 19.07 -1.88 -12.70
C GLY A 41 18.06 -0.92 -12.05
N GLY A 42 16.85 -0.77 -12.61
CA GLY A 42 15.97 0.36 -12.29
C GLY A 42 14.96 0.20 -11.15
N VAL A 43 14.90 -0.92 -10.42
CA VAL A 43 13.95 -1.11 -9.30
C VAL A 43 14.57 -1.91 -8.14
N SER A 44 15.05 -1.21 -7.11
CA SER A 44 15.47 -1.86 -5.86
C SER A 44 14.38 -1.91 -4.78
N THR A 45 13.39 -1.01 -4.81
CA THR A 45 12.44 -0.83 -3.69
C THR A 45 11.03 -0.49 -4.18
N LEU A 46 10.07 -1.37 -3.97
CA LEU A 46 8.65 -1.16 -4.31
C LEU A 46 7.81 -0.90 -3.05
N VAL A 47 6.94 0.12 -3.07
CA VAL A 47 5.92 0.35 -2.01
C VAL A 47 4.53 0.32 -2.63
N ALA A 48 3.78 -0.74 -2.35
CA ALA A 48 2.44 -0.91 -2.90
C ALA A 48 1.36 -0.56 -1.86
N ASP A 49 0.59 0.49 -2.16
CA ASP A 49 -0.63 0.88 -1.45
C ASP A 49 -1.71 1.18 -2.49
N VAL A 50 -2.87 0.54 -2.37
CA VAL A 50 -4.04 0.83 -3.19
C VAL A 50 -5.19 1.13 -2.25
N THR A 51 -5.62 2.38 -2.22
CA THR A 51 -6.86 2.77 -1.54
C THR A 51 -7.57 3.90 -2.30
N ASP A 52 -8.77 3.62 -2.83
CA ASP A 52 -9.67 4.62 -3.42
C ASP A 52 -10.81 4.92 -2.44
N SER A 53 -10.86 6.15 -1.95
CA SER A 53 -11.87 6.61 -0.98
C SER A 53 -13.29 6.51 -1.50
N LYS A 54 -13.55 6.80 -2.79
CA LYS A 54 -14.90 6.77 -3.37
C LYS A 54 -15.44 5.35 -3.52
N GLN A 55 -14.56 4.39 -3.77
CA GLN A 55 -14.94 2.99 -3.93
C GLN A 55 -14.96 2.22 -2.61
N VAL A 56 -14.17 2.64 -1.62
CA VAL A 56 -14.35 2.20 -0.22
C VAL A 56 -15.72 2.68 0.28
N GLU A 57 -16.10 3.92 -0.03
CA GLU A 57 -17.42 4.46 0.30
C GLU A 57 -18.56 3.71 -0.43
N ALA A 58 -18.38 3.39 -1.72
CA ALA A 58 -19.30 2.53 -2.47
C ALA A 58 -19.41 1.11 -1.88
N ALA A 59 -18.30 0.47 -1.54
CA ALA A 59 -18.25 -0.86 -0.94
C ALA A 59 -18.80 -0.91 0.49
N ILE A 60 -18.71 0.19 1.24
CA ILE A 60 -19.37 0.36 2.54
C ILE A 60 -20.89 0.58 2.34
N SER A 61 -21.29 1.28 1.28
CA SER A 61 -22.70 1.58 1.00
C SER A 61 -23.48 0.40 0.39
N SER A 62 -22.81 -0.52 -0.30
CA SER A 62 -23.41 -1.77 -0.80
C SER A 62 -23.03 -2.93 0.12
N ALA A 63 -23.99 -3.52 0.81
CA ALA A 63 -23.83 -4.67 1.72
C ALA A 63 -23.44 -6.00 1.01
N GLY A 64 -22.52 -5.94 0.04
CA GLY A 64 -21.98 -7.09 -0.66
C GLY A 64 -20.47 -7.09 -0.56
N LEU A 65 -19.90 -8.23 -0.15
CA LEU A 65 -18.50 -8.58 -0.35
C LEU A 65 -18.14 -8.48 -1.84
N GLY A 66 -17.88 -7.28 -2.33
CA GLY A 66 -17.64 -7.04 -3.75
C GLY A 66 -16.28 -7.60 -4.17
N PRO A 67 -16.20 -8.39 -5.26
CA PRO A 67 -14.92 -8.79 -5.88
C PRO A 67 -13.99 -7.62 -6.18
N GLN A 68 -14.52 -6.40 -6.26
CA GLN A 68 -13.80 -5.18 -6.55
C GLN A 68 -12.83 -4.75 -5.44
N VAL A 69 -13.20 -4.87 -4.15
CA VAL A 69 -12.30 -4.51 -3.04
C VAL A 69 -11.09 -5.44 -3.01
N LEU A 70 -11.34 -6.75 -3.17
CA LEU A 70 -10.29 -7.76 -3.28
C LEU A 70 -9.43 -7.54 -4.52
N ARG A 71 -10.03 -7.28 -5.68
CA ARG A 71 -9.30 -7.03 -6.93
C ARG A 71 -8.38 -5.83 -6.81
N LEU A 72 -8.88 -4.71 -6.28
CA LEU A 72 -8.11 -3.46 -6.18
C LEU A 72 -7.02 -3.52 -5.12
N ASN A 73 -7.19 -4.28 -4.04
CA ASN A 73 -6.19 -4.35 -2.98
C ASN A 73 -5.26 -5.56 -3.13
N LEU A 74 -5.82 -6.76 -3.20
CA LEU A 74 -5.07 -8.01 -3.14
C LEU A 74 -4.57 -8.44 -4.53
N THR A 75 -5.45 -8.51 -5.53
CA THR A 75 -5.07 -8.95 -6.88
C THR A 75 -4.06 -7.99 -7.50
N SER A 76 -4.23 -6.68 -7.30
CA SER A 76 -3.25 -5.67 -7.72
C SER A 76 -1.86 -5.91 -7.11
N CYS A 77 -1.77 -6.15 -5.80
CA CYS A 77 -0.50 -6.44 -5.13
C CYS A 77 0.16 -7.71 -5.68
N PHE A 78 -0.64 -8.74 -5.99
CA PHE A 78 -0.15 -9.97 -6.60
C PHE A 78 0.47 -9.71 -7.98
N ASN A 79 -0.24 -8.99 -8.85
CA ASN A 79 0.23 -8.68 -10.20
C ASN A 79 1.52 -7.87 -10.19
N ILE A 80 1.63 -6.92 -9.28
CA ILE A 80 2.79 -6.03 -9.18
C ILE A 80 3.98 -6.75 -8.61
N LEU A 81 3.78 -7.62 -7.61
CA LEU A 81 4.83 -8.51 -7.13
C LEU A 81 5.39 -9.31 -8.30
N ARG A 82 4.52 -9.99 -9.06
CA ARG A 82 4.90 -10.83 -10.20
C ARG A 82 5.69 -10.04 -11.26
N ALA A 83 5.28 -8.81 -11.55
CA ALA A 83 5.99 -7.95 -12.50
C ALA A 83 7.36 -7.50 -11.96
N SER A 84 7.41 -7.13 -10.67
CA SER A 84 8.60 -6.53 -10.06
C SER A 84 9.70 -7.55 -9.77
N VAL A 85 9.34 -8.75 -9.30
CA VAL A 85 10.33 -9.79 -8.95
C VAL A 85 11.15 -10.24 -10.14
N LYS A 86 10.58 -10.24 -11.36
CA LYS A 86 11.34 -10.55 -12.58
C LYS A 86 12.49 -9.58 -12.79
N ASN A 87 12.22 -8.28 -12.67
CA ASN A 87 13.22 -7.23 -12.80
C ASN A 87 14.24 -7.27 -11.65
N MET A 88 13.78 -7.43 -10.41
CA MET A 88 14.66 -7.54 -9.23
C MET A 88 15.62 -8.74 -9.32
N MET A 89 15.15 -9.90 -9.79
CA MET A 89 16.02 -11.08 -9.97
C MET A 89 17.11 -10.82 -11.01
N ALA A 90 16.78 -10.16 -12.12
CA ALA A 90 17.77 -9.81 -13.15
C ALA A 90 18.84 -8.83 -12.62
N ASN A 91 18.49 -8.03 -11.61
CA ASN A 91 19.38 -7.03 -11.01
C ASN A 91 20.08 -7.51 -9.73
N GLY A 92 19.99 -8.80 -9.40
CA GLY A 92 20.68 -9.39 -8.25
C GLY A 92 20.00 -9.17 -6.89
N GLY A 93 18.76 -8.68 -6.84
CA GLY A 93 17.97 -8.58 -5.61
C GLY A 93 17.03 -7.37 -5.55
N GLY A 94 16.38 -7.21 -4.40
CA GLY A 94 15.47 -6.07 -4.18
C GLY A 94 14.69 -6.12 -2.87
N SER A 95 13.78 -5.17 -2.71
CA SER A 95 12.90 -5.03 -1.55
C SER A 95 11.50 -4.65 -1.99
N VAL A 96 10.49 -5.31 -1.42
CA VAL A 96 9.07 -5.00 -1.60
C VAL A 96 8.47 -4.74 -0.22
N VAL A 97 7.70 -3.67 -0.11
CA VAL A 97 6.92 -3.34 1.09
C VAL A 97 5.46 -3.13 0.68
N PHE A 98 4.58 -3.97 1.20
CA PHE A 98 3.14 -3.80 1.04
C PHE A 98 2.54 -2.97 2.18
N CYS A 99 1.43 -2.30 1.89
CA CYS A 99 0.61 -1.62 2.88
C CYS A 99 -0.70 -2.39 3.13
N SER A 100 -0.77 -3.05 4.29
CA SER A 100 -1.99 -3.64 4.85
C SER A 100 -2.70 -2.58 5.73
N SER A 101 -3.38 -3.03 6.79
CA SER A 101 -4.06 -2.16 7.75
C SER A 101 -4.23 -2.90 9.08
N ALA A 102 -4.31 -2.17 10.19
CA ALA A 102 -4.62 -2.76 11.50
C ALA A 102 -5.94 -3.55 11.50
N VAL A 103 -6.91 -3.16 10.65
CA VAL A 103 -8.19 -3.87 10.47
C VAL A 103 -8.03 -5.30 9.94
N ALA A 104 -6.88 -5.64 9.35
CA ALA A 104 -6.58 -7.00 8.92
C ALA A 104 -6.26 -7.96 10.09
N ARG A 105 -5.95 -7.41 11.26
CA ARG A 105 -5.56 -8.17 12.47
C ARG A 105 -6.55 -8.00 13.62
N HIS A 106 -7.47 -7.05 13.52
CA HIS A 106 -8.43 -6.72 14.55
C HIS A 106 -9.83 -6.79 13.95
N GLY A 107 -10.75 -7.49 14.61
CA GLY A 107 -12.15 -7.53 14.19
C GLY A 107 -12.81 -6.18 14.41
N ILE A 108 -13.02 -5.41 13.34
CA ILE A 108 -13.77 -4.15 13.38
C ILE A 108 -15.09 -4.35 12.64
N PRO A 109 -16.25 -4.06 13.25
CA PRO A 109 -17.54 -4.18 12.59
C PRO A 109 -17.61 -3.40 11.26
N ASN A 110 -18.31 -3.95 10.26
CA ASN A 110 -18.53 -3.34 8.95
C ASN A 110 -17.25 -3.13 8.12
N HIS A 111 -16.22 -3.95 8.33
CA HIS A 111 -14.94 -3.89 7.60
C HIS A 111 -14.58 -5.21 6.92
N GLU A 112 -15.53 -6.13 6.73
CA GLU A 112 -15.30 -7.52 6.30
C GLU A 112 -14.50 -7.58 4.98
N ALA A 113 -14.92 -6.83 3.97
CA ALA A 113 -14.28 -6.85 2.65
C ALA A 113 -12.85 -6.28 2.66
N ILE A 114 -12.64 -5.15 3.35
CA ILE A 114 -11.32 -4.52 3.45
C ILE A 114 -10.40 -5.33 4.37
N ALA A 115 -10.92 -5.91 5.45
CA ALA A 115 -10.19 -6.80 6.35
C ALA A 115 -9.73 -8.05 5.60
N ALA A 116 -10.61 -8.71 4.84
CA ALA A 116 -10.25 -9.86 4.01
C ALA A 116 -9.15 -9.51 3.00
N ALA A 117 -9.31 -8.39 2.28
CA ALA A 117 -8.32 -7.96 1.29
C ALA A 117 -6.96 -7.63 1.91
N LYS A 118 -6.93 -6.84 2.99
CA LYS A 118 -5.70 -6.43 3.67
C LYS A 118 -5.05 -7.58 4.44
N ALA A 119 -5.82 -8.56 4.93
CA ALA A 119 -5.30 -9.80 5.50
C ALA A 119 -4.68 -10.70 4.44
N GLY A 120 -5.29 -10.79 3.25
CA GLY A 120 -4.70 -11.47 2.09
C GLY A 120 -3.34 -10.92 1.71
N ILE A 121 -3.14 -9.59 1.82
CA ILE A 121 -1.83 -8.95 1.58
C ILE A 121 -0.78 -9.40 2.62
N LEU A 122 -1.17 -9.65 3.88
CA LEU A 122 -0.27 -10.20 4.89
C LEU A 122 0.20 -11.61 4.49
N GLY A 123 -0.75 -12.47 4.10
CA GLY A 123 -0.43 -13.82 3.61
C GLY A 123 0.44 -13.80 2.36
N LEU A 124 0.14 -12.93 1.41
CA LEU A 124 0.96 -12.70 0.21
C LEU A 124 2.39 -12.32 0.58
N ALA A 125 2.58 -11.36 1.49
CA ALA A 125 3.90 -10.90 1.90
C ALA A 125 4.72 -12.02 2.55
N LEU A 126 4.11 -12.81 3.45
CA LEU A 126 4.75 -13.93 4.13
C LEU A 126 5.22 -15.00 3.13
N SER A 127 4.33 -15.45 2.25
CA SER A 127 4.63 -16.47 1.25
C SER A 127 5.68 -16.00 0.23
N ALA A 128 5.56 -14.74 -0.23
CA ALA A 128 6.51 -14.16 -1.16
C ALA A 128 7.90 -13.97 -0.53
N ALA A 129 7.98 -13.57 0.74
CA ALA A 129 9.25 -13.44 1.45
C ALA A 129 10.00 -14.78 1.48
N ALA A 130 9.31 -15.87 1.83
CA ALA A 130 9.90 -17.20 1.83
C ALA A 130 10.33 -17.64 0.42
N THR A 131 9.48 -17.39 -0.59
CA THR A 131 9.73 -17.78 -1.98
C THR A 131 10.96 -17.07 -2.57
N TYR A 132 11.11 -15.77 -2.32
CA TYR A 132 12.11 -14.95 -3.01
C TYR A 132 13.36 -14.63 -2.18
N ALA A 133 13.42 -15.04 -0.91
CA ALA A 133 14.61 -14.85 -0.08
C ALA A 133 15.90 -15.42 -0.70
N PRO A 134 15.93 -16.65 -1.27
CA PRO A 134 17.13 -17.18 -1.94
C PRO A 134 17.58 -16.36 -3.16
N LYS A 135 16.67 -15.54 -3.71
CA LYS A 135 16.93 -14.65 -4.84
C LYS A 135 17.31 -13.23 -4.39
N LYS A 136 17.70 -13.05 -3.13
CA LYS A 136 18.08 -11.75 -2.53
C LYS A 136 16.96 -10.69 -2.60
N ILE A 137 15.70 -11.12 -2.58
CA ILE A 137 14.54 -10.22 -2.55
C ILE A 137 13.87 -10.31 -1.18
N ARG A 138 13.76 -9.17 -0.50
CA ARG A 138 13.04 -9.05 0.76
C ARG A 138 11.61 -8.62 0.50
N VAL A 139 10.63 -9.24 1.14
CA VAL A 139 9.23 -8.83 1.07
C VAL A 139 8.72 -8.60 2.48
N ASN A 140 8.19 -7.40 2.73
CA ASN A 140 7.64 -7.00 4.02
C ASN A 140 6.25 -6.41 3.84
N CYS A 141 5.51 -6.29 4.94
CA CYS A 141 4.21 -5.63 4.96
C CYS A 141 4.07 -4.80 6.23
N VAL A 142 3.63 -3.56 6.08
CA VAL A 142 3.28 -2.67 7.19
C VAL A 142 1.77 -2.62 7.34
N ALA A 143 1.27 -2.59 8.57
CA ALA A 143 -0.16 -2.53 8.87
C ALA A 143 -0.46 -1.32 9.77
N PRO A 144 -0.63 -0.12 9.19
CA PRO A 144 -0.89 1.08 9.97
C PRO A 144 -2.23 1.04 10.71
N GLY A 145 -2.27 1.63 11.90
CA GLY A 145 -3.52 2.01 12.58
C GLY A 145 -4.16 3.26 11.96
N LEU A 146 -5.21 3.78 12.60
CA LEU A 146 -5.88 4.98 12.10
C LEU A 146 -4.87 6.13 12.03
N THR A 147 -4.72 6.68 10.83
CA THR A 147 -3.76 7.75 10.52
C THR A 147 -4.50 8.89 9.85
N ARG A 148 -4.22 10.13 10.25
CA ARG A 148 -4.81 11.32 9.64
C ARG A 148 -4.38 11.43 8.18
N THR A 149 -5.32 11.12 7.29
CA THR A 149 -5.21 11.20 5.83
C THR A 149 -6.55 11.67 5.26
N PRO A 150 -6.61 12.18 4.01
CA PRO A 150 -7.87 12.53 3.37
C PRO A 150 -8.89 11.38 3.33
N LEU A 151 -8.42 10.14 3.16
CA LEU A 151 -9.26 8.94 3.21
C LEU A 151 -9.90 8.73 4.59
N ALA A 152 -9.14 8.98 5.66
CA ALA A 152 -9.61 8.81 7.02
C ALA A 152 -10.39 10.03 7.54
N ALA A 153 -10.66 11.05 6.71
CA ALA A 153 -11.28 12.31 7.13
C ALA A 153 -12.66 12.11 7.75
N ARG A 154 -13.47 11.17 7.24
CA ARG A 154 -14.79 10.85 7.81
C ARG A 154 -14.71 10.35 9.25
N ILE A 155 -13.70 9.54 9.56
CA ILE A 155 -13.49 8.98 10.90
C ILE A 155 -12.82 10.03 11.81
N THR A 156 -11.76 10.67 11.31
CA THR A 156 -10.95 11.62 12.09
C THR A 156 -11.61 12.99 12.29
N GLY A 157 -12.62 13.32 11.48
CA GLY A 157 -13.47 14.52 11.62
C GLY A 157 -14.72 14.32 12.47
N ASN A 158 -15.06 13.08 12.84
CA ASN A 158 -16.13 12.80 13.80
C ASN A 158 -15.53 12.63 15.20
N PRO A 159 -15.83 13.51 16.18
CA PRO A 159 -15.23 13.45 17.52
C PRO A 159 -15.47 12.13 18.26
N ALA A 160 -16.66 11.54 18.13
CA ALA A 160 -16.98 10.27 18.78
C ALA A 160 -16.17 9.12 18.18
N SER A 161 -16.13 9.04 16.84
CA SER A 161 -15.35 8.01 16.11
C SER A 161 -13.85 8.15 16.35
N LEU A 162 -13.34 9.39 16.39
CA LEU A 162 -11.94 9.67 16.68
C LEU A 162 -11.59 9.22 18.10
N LYS A 163 -12.37 9.62 19.11
CA LYS A 163 -12.13 9.25 20.52
C LYS A 163 -12.19 7.73 20.72
N ALA A 164 -13.14 7.06 20.08
CA ALA A 164 -13.23 5.60 20.09
C ALA A 164 -11.98 4.97 19.48
N SER A 165 -11.47 5.52 18.37
CA SER A 165 -10.24 5.04 17.75
C SER A 165 -9.01 5.27 18.63
N GLU A 166 -8.85 6.45 19.21
CA GLU A 166 -7.75 6.76 20.12
C GLU A 166 -7.73 5.82 21.32
N ALA A 167 -8.90 5.46 21.86
CA ALA A 167 -9.00 4.50 22.96
C ALA A 167 -8.47 3.11 22.60
N MET A 168 -8.60 2.67 21.33
CA MET A 168 -8.06 1.41 20.82
C MET A 168 -6.53 1.42 20.70
N HIS A 169 -5.90 2.58 20.58
CA HIS A 169 -4.44 2.68 20.45
C HIS A 169 -3.80 2.73 21.85
N ALA A 170 -2.76 1.93 22.09
CA ALA A 170 -2.02 1.96 23.36
C ALA A 170 -1.46 3.36 23.68
N LEU A 171 -1.04 4.10 22.64
CA LEU A 171 -0.52 5.47 22.76
C LEU A 171 -1.62 6.55 22.89
N LYS A 172 -2.90 6.17 22.92
CA LYS A 172 -4.05 7.08 23.05
C LYS A 172 -4.07 8.24 22.05
N ARG A 173 -3.54 7.99 20.85
CA ARG A 173 -3.50 8.94 19.74
C ARG A 173 -3.52 8.20 18.41
N VAL A 174 -4.03 8.89 17.38
CA VAL A 174 -3.94 8.44 15.99
C VAL A 174 -2.59 8.79 15.36
N GLY A 175 -2.25 8.10 14.28
CA GLY A 175 -1.07 8.41 13.48
C GLY A 175 -1.19 9.76 12.76
N GLN A 176 -0.07 10.44 12.57
CA GLN A 176 0.03 11.62 11.71
C GLN A 176 0.73 11.23 10.41
N CYS A 177 0.15 11.59 9.26
CA CYS A 177 0.85 11.48 7.99
C CYS A 177 1.77 12.70 7.82
N LEU A 178 3.07 12.46 7.67
CA LEU A 178 4.06 13.51 7.41
C LEU A 178 4.09 13.75 5.89
N GLY A 179 3.15 14.57 5.39
CA GLY A 179 3.07 15.05 4.00
C GLY A 179 2.05 14.29 3.12
N VAL A 180 0.96 14.96 2.72
CA VAL A 180 -0.04 14.48 1.75
C VAL A 180 -0.25 15.50 0.63
N ASP A 181 0.82 15.85 -0.08
CA ASP A 181 0.63 16.61 -1.32
C ASP A 181 0.02 15.67 -2.36
N GLY A 182 -1.21 15.97 -2.79
CA GLY A 182 -2.05 15.16 -3.67
C GLY A 182 -1.54 14.94 -5.10
N GLY A 183 -0.25 15.18 -5.38
CA GLY A 183 0.37 14.98 -6.67
C GLY A 183 1.32 13.78 -6.67
N LEU A 184 0.81 12.60 -7.01
CA LEU A 184 1.65 11.51 -7.53
C LEU A 184 2.08 11.85 -8.97
N GLY A 185 2.90 12.88 -9.13
CA GLY A 185 3.66 13.08 -10.36
C GLY A 185 4.82 12.11 -10.36
N SER A 186 4.97 11.35 -11.44
CA SER A 186 6.08 10.41 -11.68
C SER A 186 7.41 10.99 -11.19
N LEU A 187 7.97 10.40 -10.12
CA LEU A 187 9.33 10.68 -9.70
C LEU A 187 10.26 10.11 -10.77
N LYS A 188 10.76 10.98 -11.66
CA LYS A 188 11.90 10.65 -12.51
C LYS A 188 13.15 10.57 -11.62
N PRO A 189 14.04 9.58 -11.85
CA PRO A 189 15.35 9.59 -11.21
C PRO A 189 16.12 10.83 -11.70
N GLN A 190 16.77 11.52 -10.76
CA GLN A 190 17.89 12.41 -11.09
C GLN A 190 19.12 11.55 -11.37
#